data_AF-A0A2G5BKJ6-F1
#
_entry.id   AF-A0A2G5BKJ6-F1
#
_cell.length_a   1.000
_cell.length_b   1.000
_cell.length_c   1.000
_cell.angle_alpha   90.00
_cell.angle_beta   90.00
_cell.angle_gamma   90.00
#
_symmetry.space_group_name_H-M   'P 1'
#
loop_
_entity.id
_entity.type
_entity.pdbx_description
1 polymer ?
#
loop_
_entity_poly.entity_id
_entity_poly.type
_entity_poly.pdbx_seq_one_letter_code
_entity_poly.pdbx_strand_id
1 'polypeptide(L)' 'MEPEDAPVSPKGLGDGSGNTPTSLTAAGRVNQACASCRRKKVRCDGVQPHCGNCISRNISCTYLAQKKRGRPP' A
#
# COMPACT_ATOMS: atom_id res chain seq x y z
N MET A 1 43.04 -0.61 17.54
CA MET A 1 42.50 0.60 16.87
C MET A 1 41.53 0.10 15.83
N GLU A 2 40.27 0.09 16.20
CA GLU A 2 39.16 -0.43 15.41
C GLU A 2 38.23 0.76 15.17
N PRO A 3 38.24 1.34 13.95
CA PRO A 3 37.17 2.23 13.49
C PRO A 3 36.28 1.44 12.51
N GLU A 4 34.98 1.67 12.33
CA GLU A 4 34.02 2.64 12.84
C GLU A 4 32.63 2.12 12.40
N ASP A 5 31.64 2.49 13.19
CA ASP A 5 30.21 2.23 13.11
C ASP A 5 29.60 2.16 11.69
N ALA A 6 29.16 0.96 11.28
CA ALA A 6 28.26 0.80 10.15
C ALA A 6 26.81 0.83 10.66
N PRO A 7 25.97 1.85 10.34
CA PRO A 7 24.55 1.72 10.57
C PRO A 7 23.99 0.74 9.54
N VAL A 8 23.91 -0.53 9.92
CA VAL A 8 23.06 -1.54 9.29
C VAL A 8 21.65 -0.96 9.26
N SER A 9 21.23 -0.45 8.11
CA SER A 9 19.87 0.01 7.90
C SER A 9 18.93 -1.19 8.03
N PRO A 10 18.08 -1.29 9.07
CA PRO A 10 17.08 -2.34 9.14
C PRO A 10 15.93 -1.92 8.23
N LYS A 11 16.03 -2.17 6.92
CA LYS A 11 14.86 -2.10 6.04
C LYS A 11 14.09 -3.40 6.21
N GLY A 12 13.35 -3.45 7.31
CA GLY A 12 12.45 -4.53 7.67
C GLY A 12 11.56 -4.90 6.50
N LEU A 13 11.61 -6.19 6.21
CA LEU A 13 10.63 -6.95 5.45
C LEU A 13 9.24 -6.66 6.06
N GLY A 14 8.30 -6.30 5.20
CA GLY A 14 6.90 -6.14 5.56
C GLY A 14 6.06 -6.86 4.54
N ASP A 15 6.08 -8.19 4.60
CA ASP A 15 5.15 -9.09 3.93
C ASP A 15 3.72 -8.78 4.37
N GLY A 16 3.11 -7.81 3.69
CA GLY A 16 1.69 -7.53 3.80
C GLY A 16 0.91 -8.52 2.95
N SER A 17 0.48 -9.60 3.60
CA SER A 17 -0.52 -10.55 3.11
C SER A 17 -1.64 -9.83 2.35
N GLY A 18 -1.82 -10.22 1.09
CA GLY A 18 -2.74 -9.62 0.15
C GLY A 18 -3.36 -10.67 -0.75
N ASN A 19 -4.02 -11.65 -0.14
CA ASN A 19 -5.12 -12.47 -0.68
C ASN A 19 -4.91 -13.01 -2.11
N THR A 20 -4.51 -14.27 -2.22
CA THR A 20 -4.78 -15.10 -3.39
C THR A 20 -6.28 -15.07 -3.71
N PRO A 21 -6.74 -14.54 -4.87
CA PRO A 21 -8.09 -14.84 -5.33
C PRO A 21 -8.05 -16.23 -5.99
N THR A 22 -8.07 -17.27 -5.17
CA THR A 22 -8.57 -18.57 -5.62
C THR A 22 -10.07 -18.40 -5.85
N SER A 23 -10.53 -18.76 -7.04
CA SER A 23 -11.94 -18.93 -7.45
C SER A 23 -12.72 -17.67 -7.88
N LEU A 24 -12.65 -17.38 -9.18
CA LEU A 24 -13.75 -17.37 -10.18
C LEU A 24 -15.18 -16.86 -9.84
N THR A 25 -15.45 -16.13 -8.76
CA THR A 25 -16.79 -15.53 -8.55
C THR A 25 -16.73 -14.12 -7.97
N ALA A 26 -17.71 -13.33 -8.39
CA ALA A 26 -17.75 -11.87 -8.45
C ALA A 26 -17.54 -11.11 -7.13
N ALA A 27 -17.18 -9.83 -7.32
CA ALA A 27 -17.13 -8.75 -6.32
C ALA A 27 -15.96 -8.81 -5.33
N GLY A 28 -14.75 -8.62 -5.86
CA GLY A 28 -13.61 -8.16 -5.08
C GLY A 28 -13.96 -6.84 -4.40
N ARG A 29 -14.41 -6.91 -3.13
CA ARG A 29 -14.32 -5.78 -2.21
C ARG A 29 -12.84 -5.53 -2.01
N VAL A 30 -12.27 -4.76 -2.93
CA VAL A 30 -10.88 -4.36 -2.86
C VAL A 30 -10.79 -3.50 -1.60
N ASN A 31 -10.38 -4.11 -0.49
CA ASN A 31 -10.01 -3.43 0.75
C ASN A 31 -8.66 -2.71 0.53
N GLN A 32 -8.56 -2.01 -0.60
CA GLN A 32 -7.36 -1.31 -1.01
C GLN A 32 -7.41 0.05 -0.33
N ALA A 33 -6.67 0.15 0.77
CA ALA A 33 -6.29 1.45 1.29
C ALA A 33 -5.60 2.27 0.19
N CYS A 34 -5.92 3.56 0.11
CA CYS A 34 -5.24 4.49 -0.77
C CYS A 34 -3.74 4.55 -0.44
N ALA A 35 -2.93 5.06 -1.37
CA ALA A 35 -1.47 5.18 -1.21
C ALA A 35 -1.09 5.91 0.07
N SER A 36 -1.83 6.95 0.44
CA SER A 36 -1.58 7.76 1.63
C SER A 36 -1.85 6.98 2.91
N CYS A 37 -2.96 6.24 2.99
CA CYS A 37 -3.25 5.38 4.13
C CYS A 37 -2.28 4.20 4.22
N ARG A 38 -1.88 3.60 3.09
CA ARG A 38 -0.86 2.54 3.05
C ARG A 38 0.49 3.03 3.58
N ARG A 39 0.97 4.17 3.08
CA ARG A 39 2.24 4.78 3.54
C ARG A 39 2.22 5.12 5.01
N LYS A 40 1.08 5.63 5.49
CA LYS A 40 0.88 5.99 6.91
C LYS A 40 0.48 4.80 7.79
N LYS A 41 0.31 3.59 7.22
CA LYS A 41 -0.19 2.38 7.90
C LYS A 41 -1.45 2.64 8.75
N VAL A 42 -2.36 3.45 8.24
CA VAL A 42 -3.65 3.75 8.90
C VAL A 42 -4.81 3.08 8.16
N ARG A 43 -5.92 2.91 8.85
CA ARG A 43 -7.17 2.43 8.25
C ARG A 43 -7.62 3.39 7.14
N CYS A 44 -8.10 2.83 6.04
CA CYS A 44 -8.63 3.60 4.92
C CYS A 44 -10.08 3.20 4.70
N ASP A 45 -10.94 4.20 4.58
CA ASP A 45 -12.37 4.00 4.41
C ASP A 45 -12.76 3.60 2.98
N GLY A 46 -11.81 3.62 2.03
CA GLY A 46 -12.07 3.22 0.65
C GLY A 46 -12.98 4.15 -0.16
N VAL A 47 -13.43 5.26 0.43
CA VAL A 47 -14.33 6.24 -0.21
C VAL A 47 -13.60 6.95 -1.36
N GLN A 48 -14.24 7.02 -2.53
CA GLN A 48 -13.78 7.79 -3.69
C GLN A 48 -14.58 9.10 -3.80
N PRO A 49 -13.96 10.23 -4.18
CA PRO A 49 -12.59 10.39 -4.73
C PRO A 49 -11.47 10.44 -3.67
N HIS A 50 -11.81 10.76 -2.43
CA HIS A 50 -10.86 10.86 -1.32
C HIS A 50 -11.38 10.11 -0.09
N CYS A 51 -10.48 9.39 0.57
CA CYS A 51 -10.82 8.68 1.80
C CYS A 51 -11.13 9.68 2.93
N GLY A 52 -11.98 9.32 3.91
CA GLY A 52 -12.33 10.21 5.02
C GLY A 52 -11.10 10.76 5.75
N ASN A 53 -10.16 9.88 6.09
CA ASN A 53 -8.87 10.27 6.67
C ASN A 53 -8.03 11.22 5.78
N CYS A 54 -8.16 11.10 4.46
CA CYS A 54 -7.44 11.93 3.50
C CYS A 54 -8.07 13.33 3.42
N ILE A 55 -9.41 13.40 3.44
CA ILE A 55 -10.19 14.64 3.46
C ILE A 55 -9.91 15.40 4.75
N SER A 56 -10.03 14.76 5.91
CA SER A 56 -9.79 15.40 7.21
C SER A 56 -8.36 15.94 7.36
N ARG A 57 -7.38 15.28 6.72
CA ARG A 57 -5.98 15.71 6.72
C ARG A 57 -5.63 16.64 5.56
N ASN A 58 -6.58 16.88 4.65
CA ASN A 58 -6.42 17.65 3.43
C ASN A 58 -5.17 17.25 2.62
N ILE A 59 -4.94 15.94 2.48
CA ILE A 59 -3.79 15.36 1.76
C ILE A 59 -4.22 14.70 0.46
N SER A 60 -3.27 14.50 -0.46
CA SER A 60 -3.50 13.78 -1.70
C SER A 60 -3.95 12.34 -1.43
N CYS A 61 -5.15 11.97 -1.88
CA CYS A 61 -5.63 10.59 -1.87
C CYS A 61 -5.49 9.99 -3.25
N THR A 62 -4.57 9.04 -3.42
CA THR A 62 -4.34 8.35 -4.68
C THR A 62 -4.52 6.86 -4.50
N TYR A 63 -5.43 6.26 -5.25
CA TYR A 63 -5.53 4.80 -5.34
C TYR A 63 -4.62 4.36 -6.47
N LEU A 64 -3.51 3.70 -6.15
CA LEU A 64 -2.58 3.19 -7.18
C LEU A 64 -3.29 2.04 -7.92
N ALA A 65 -3.81 2.35 -9.10
CA ALA A 65 -4.14 1.34 -10.09
C ALA A 65 -2.84 0.62 -10.43
N GLN A 66 -2.79 -0.67 -10.17
CA GLN A 66 -1.61 -1.48 -10.34
C GLN A 66 -1.35 -1.53 -11.85
N LYS A 67 -0.40 -0.73 -12.35
CA LYS A 67 0.03 -0.84 -13.75
C LYS A 67 0.50 -2.28 -13.93
N LYS A 68 -0.27 -3.07 -14.67
CA LYS A 68 0.16 -4.40 -15.14
C LYS A 68 1.48 -4.17 -15.86
N ARG A 69 2.60 -4.47 -15.19
CA ARG A 69 3.90 -4.55 -15.83
C ARG A 69 3.75 -5.70 -16.83
N GLY A 70 3.61 -5.35 -18.11
CA GLY A 70 3.57 -6.31 -19.19
C GLY A 70 4.81 -7.19 -19.11
N ARG A 71 4.59 -8.51 -19.15
CA ARG A 71 5.66 -9.48 -19.35
C ARG A 71 6.34 -9.14 -20.68
N PRO A 72 7.65 -8.83 -20.72
CA PRO A 72 8.36 -8.69 -21.99
C PRO A 72 8.35 -10.05 -22.72
N PRO A 73 8.38 -10.06 -24.06
CA PRO A 73 8.33 -11.28 -24.87
C PRO A 73 9.48 -12.24 -24.58
#